data_AF-A0AAV1AH88-F1
#
_entry.id   AF-A0AAV1AH88-F1
#
_cell.length_a   1.000
_cell.length_b   1.000
_cell.length_c   1.000
_cell.angle_alpha   90.00
_cell.angle_beta   90.00
_cell.angle_gamma   90.00
#
_symmetry.space_group_name_H-M   'P 1'
#
loop_
_entity.id
_entity.type
_entity.pdbx_description
1 polymer ?
#
loop_
_entity_poly.entity_id
_entity_poly.type
_entity_poly.pdbx_seq_one_letter_code
_entity_poly.pdbx_strand_id
1 'polypeptide(L)'
;MTEKLVGGLDGSMSQRDASLESIATILKNNPGAVSKFVELQNGRALRSVAALGAISNIVVDFTPNKSTIIQCGGIKELVHLTKSIDSSLRLNVVWSLRNMIFLADKMCKEAIFMELTASSVATLICDPEPSVQEQALALVRNFVDGCMDCVEFAFAENGIILDAVGRQLKKSPRIEIIIQGMYAVSNIASGNEFHKEAIMQMIFPQAESGPQSFLSQYLQSNDSRLRTSAAWIIVNLTAPASPGAFGRIAKLRNFGLVAQIKRMASDPCMDVKLRARVALGQIISFGDS
;
A
#
# COMPACT_ATOMS: atom_id res chain seq x y z
N MET A 1 27.24 20.64 -12.72
CA MET A 1 26.20 20.03 -13.60
C MET A 1 24.90 19.83 -12.85
N THR A 2 24.90 19.13 -11.71
CA THR A 2 23.72 18.88 -10.87
C THR A 2 23.02 20.15 -10.40
N GLU A 3 23.75 21.20 -9.98
CA GLU A 3 23.17 22.49 -9.59
C GLU A 3 22.43 23.21 -10.75
N LYS A 4 22.97 23.11 -11.97
CA LYS A 4 22.38 23.74 -13.17
C LYS A 4 21.08 23.03 -13.59
N LEU A 5 21.03 21.71 -13.40
CA LEU A 5 19.83 20.90 -13.60
C LEU A 5 18.77 21.19 -12.53
N VAL A 6 19.18 21.38 -11.27
CA VAL A 6 18.27 21.76 -10.18
C VAL A 6 17.70 23.17 -10.41
N GLY A 7 18.51 24.14 -10.86
CA GLY A 7 18.00 25.46 -11.25
C GLY A 7 17.02 25.41 -12.43
N GLY A 8 17.11 24.39 -13.30
CA GLY A 8 16.15 24.14 -14.37
C GLY A 8 14.78 23.63 -13.89
N LEU A 9 14.70 23.08 -12.67
CA LEU A 9 13.44 22.63 -12.05
C LEU A 9 12.53 23.78 -11.63
N ASP A 10 13.08 24.99 -11.48
CA ASP A 10 12.32 26.22 -11.19
C ASP A 10 11.91 26.96 -12.47
N GLY A 11 12.25 26.43 -13.65
CA GLY A 11 11.99 27.03 -14.96
C GLY A 11 10.57 26.79 -15.51
N SER A 12 10.41 27.03 -16.82
CA SER A 12 9.18 26.70 -17.58
C SER A 12 8.91 25.19 -17.60
N MET A 13 7.67 24.75 -17.85
CA MET A 13 7.32 23.32 -17.87
C MET A 13 8.25 22.47 -18.75
N SER A 14 8.56 22.93 -19.96
CA SER A 14 9.48 22.24 -20.88
C SER A 14 10.92 22.18 -20.36
N GLN A 15 11.38 23.19 -19.62
CA GLN A 15 12.69 23.17 -18.98
C GLN A 15 12.73 22.20 -17.80
N ARG A 16 11.63 22.07 -17.06
CA ARG A 16 11.50 21.10 -15.97
C ARG A 16 11.56 19.67 -16.51
N ASP A 17 10.76 19.36 -17.52
CA ASP A 17 10.67 18.01 -18.08
C ASP A 17 12.01 17.55 -18.69
N ALA A 18 12.69 18.42 -19.43
CA ALA A 18 14.03 18.12 -19.98
C ALA A 18 15.10 17.97 -18.88
N SER A 19 15.03 18.81 -17.83
CA SER A 19 15.90 18.70 -16.67
C SER A 19 15.65 17.40 -15.92
N LEU A 20 14.39 16.94 -15.88
CA LEU A 20 13.99 15.72 -15.20
C LEU A 20 14.50 14.46 -15.85
N GLU A 21 14.33 14.31 -17.15
CA GLU A 21 14.87 13.15 -17.86
C GLU A 21 16.40 13.09 -17.76
N SER A 22 17.05 14.26 -17.82
CA SER A 22 18.50 14.38 -17.64
C SER A 22 18.94 13.99 -16.23
N ILE A 23 18.25 14.47 -15.19
CA ILE A 23 18.53 14.10 -13.80
C ILE A 23 18.30 12.60 -13.59
N ALA A 24 17.14 12.08 -14.02
CA ALA A 24 16.80 10.66 -13.90
C ALA A 24 17.89 9.79 -14.55
N THR A 25 18.37 10.18 -15.74
CA THR A 25 19.43 9.47 -16.46
C THR A 25 20.77 9.51 -15.73
N ILE A 26 21.19 10.69 -15.24
CA ILE A 26 22.47 10.86 -14.53
C ILE A 26 22.49 10.07 -13.22
N LEU A 27 21.37 10.04 -12.51
CA LEU A 27 21.26 9.38 -11.21
C LEU A 27 21.04 7.87 -11.32
N LYS A 28 20.56 7.36 -12.48
CA LYS A 28 20.03 5.98 -12.65
C LYS A 28 20.96 4.85 -12.20
N ASN A 29 22.28 5.07 -12.11
CA ASN A 29 23.23 4.09 -11.58
C ASN A 29 24.42 4.76 -10.87
N ASN A 30 24.18 5.93 -10.25
CA ASN A 30 25.27 6.72 -9.68
C ASN A 30 24.95 7.14 -8.23
N PRO A 31 25.23 6.28 -7.24
CA PRO A 31 24.98 6.56 -5.83
C PRO A 31 25.65 7.86 -5.36
N GLY A 32 26.87 8.16 -5.83
CA GLY A 32 27.55 9.42 -5.50
C GLY A 32 26.84 10.66 -6.03
N ALA A 33 26.19 10.57 -7.19
CA ALA A 33 25.35 11.65 -7.71
C ALA A 33 24.03 11.76 -6.94
N VAL A 34 23.46 10.64 -6.46
CA VAL A 34 22.26 10.61 -5.61
C VAL A 34 22.52 11.30 -4.27
N SER A 35 23.64 10.97 -3.59
CA SER A 35 24.04 11.64 -2.34
C SER A 35 24.15 13.16 -2.53
N LYS A 36 24.89 13.60 -3.56
CA LYS A 36 25.01 15.03 -3.90
C LYS A 36 23.68 15.69 -4.21
N PHE A 37 22.73 14.96 -4.82
CA PHE A 37 21.41 15.49 -5.14
C PHE A 37 20.53 15.67 -3.89
N VAL A 38 20.55 14.69 -2.98
CA VAL A 38 19.82 14.74 -1.70
C VAL A 38 20.39 15.82 -0.79
N GLU A 39 21.71 15.93 -0.70
CA GLU A 39 22.42 16.91 0.13
C GLU A 39 22.37 18.34 -0.44
N LEU A 40 22.01 18.50 -1.72
CA LEU A 40 22.08 19.78 -2.41
C LEU A 40 21.19 20.84 -1.72
N GLN A 41 21.83 21.93 -1.28
CA GLN A 41 21.17 23.06 -0.60
C GLN A 41 20.25 22.63 0.55
N ASN A 42 20.70 21.72 1.41
CA ASN A 42 19.93 21.20 2.55
C ASN A 42 18.56 20.63 2.10
N GLY A 43 18.57 19.73 1.11
CA GLY A 43 17.36 19.06 0.63
C GLY A 43 16.43 19.93 -0.22
N ARG A 44 16.84 21.14 -0.66
CA ARG A 44 15.99 21.99 -1.53
C ARG A 44 15.56 21.27 -2.80
N ALA A 45 16.43 20.43 -3.36
CA ALA A 45 16.09 19.64 -4.53
C ALA A 45 14.83 18.79 -4.30
N LEU A 46 14.65 18.20 -3.11
CA LEU A 46 13.49 17.38 -2.76
C LEU A 46 12.16 18.15 -2.66
N ARG A 47 12.22 19.49 -2.57
CA ARG A 47 11.03 20.35 -2.50
C ARG A 47 10.38 20.61 -3.85
N SER A 48 11.03 20.21 -4.94
CA SER A 48 10.45 20.26 -6.27
C SER A 48 9.69 18.97 -6.58
N VAL A 49 8.42 19.09 -6.98
CA VAL A 49 7.59 17.99 -7.50
C VAL A 49 8.33 17.21 -8.59
N ALA A 50 9.03 17.94 -9.45
CA ALA A 50 9.83 17.38 -10.52
C ALA A 50 10.91 16.45 -9.92
N ALA A 51 11.76 16.95 -9.03
CA ALA A 51 12.82 16.14 -8.41
C ALA A 51 12.31 14.86 -7.74
N LEU A 52 11.15 14.94 -7.08
CA LEU A 52 10.49 13.79 -6.47
C LEU A 52 10.06 12.74 -7.51
N GLY A 53 9.55 13.18 -8.67
CA GLY A 53 9.26 12.29 -9.79
C GLY A 53 10.52 11.57 -10.32
N ALA A 54 11.64 12.29 -10.44
CA ALA A 54 12.92 11.67 -10.84
C ALA A 54 13.39 10.63 -9.81
N ILE A 55 13.41 10.98 -8.52
CA ILE A 55 13.77 10.07 -7.43
C ILE A 55 12.85 8.85 -7.42
N SER A 56 11.54 9.07 -7.52
CA SER A 56 10.51 8.02 -7.56
C SER A 56 10.81 6.98 -8.61
N ASN A 57 11.24 7.39 -9.81
CA ASN A 57 11.57 6.46 -10.89
C ASN A 57 12.89 5.73 -10.67
N ILE A 58 13.88 6.39 -10.06
CA ILE A 58 15.20 5.79 -9.79
C ILE A 58 15.11 4.74 -8.67
N VAL A 59 14.26 4.94 -7.68
CA VAL A 59 14.20 4.05 -6.51
C VAL A 59 13.32 2.82 -6.72
N VAL A 60 12.67 2.62 -7.88
CA VAL A 60 11.81 1.43 -8.08
C VAL A 60 12.61 0.12 -7.97
N ASP A 61 13.73 0.01 -8.70
CA ASP A 61 14.48 -1.26 -8.83
C ASP A 61 15.96 -1.17 -8.42
N PHE A 62 16.44 -0.01 -7.93
CA PHE A 62 17.88 0.20 -7.66
C PHE A 62 18.19 0.27 -6.16
N THR A 63 18.48 -0.89 -5.55
CA THR A 63 18.83 -1.02 -4.11
C THR A 63 19.96 -0.10 -3.64
N PRO A 64 21.09 0.07 -4.38
CA PRO A 64 22.16 0.98 -3.94
C PRO A 64 21.68 2.42 -3.77
N ASN A 65 20.78 2.88 -4.65
CA ASN A 65 20.22 4.23 -4.57
C ASN A 65 19.28 4.40 -3.37
N LYS A 66 18.49 3.37 -3.03
CA LYS A 66 17.66 3.35 -1.81
C LYS A 66 18.53 3.53 -0.56
N SER A 67 19.60 2.74 -0.45
CA SER A 67 20.52 2.81 0.70
C SER A 67 21.19 4.18 0.81
N THR A 68 21.61 4.78 -0.30
CA THR A 68 22.22 6.12 -0.28
C THR A 68 21.25 7.20 0.18
N ILE A 69 20.00 7.19 -0.29
CA ILE A 69 18.99 8.18 0.14
C ILE A 69 18.75 8.08 1.66
N ILE A 70 18.69 6.87 2.19
CA ILE A 70 18.56 6.64 3.64
C ILE A 70 19.76 7.20 4.39
N GLN A 71 20.99 6.89 3.96
CA GLN A 71 22.23 7.33 4.61
C GLN A 71 22.41 8.86 4.60
N CYS A 72 21.97 9.54 3.54
CA CYS A 72 22.05 11.00 3.43
C CYS A 72 20.90 11.73 4.17
N GLY A 73 20.07 11.02 4.95
CA GLY A 73 18.95 11.63 5.69
C GLY A 73 17.77 12.06 4.81
N GLY A 74 17.71 11.61 3.55
CA GLY A 74 16.66 12.00 2.61
C GLY A 74 15.26 11.57 3.07
N ILE A 75 15.15 10.47 3.82
CA ILE A 75 13.88 10.02 4.40
C ILE A 75 13.28 11.07 5.32
N LYS A 76 14.08 11.68 6.20
CA LYS A 76 13.59 12.67 7.16
C LYS A 76 13.02 13.90 6.47
N GLU A 77 13.69 14.38 5.42
CA GLU A 77 13.18 15.50 4.61
C GLU A 77 11.90 15.10 3.87
N LEU A 78 11.86 13.92 3.24
CA LEU A 78 10.65 13.43 2.58
C LEU A 78 9.47 13.34 3.57
N VAL A 79 9.67 12.76 4.75
CA VAL A 79 8.65 12.71 5.79
C VAL A 79 8.20 14.10 6.21
N HIS A 80 9.11 15.07 6.37
CA HIS A 80 8.72 16.44 6.66
C HIS A 80 7.81 17.03 5.57
N LEU A 81 8.12 16.79 4.30
CA LEU A 81 7.34 17.29 3.15
C LEU A 81 5.98 16.63 2.99
N THR A 82 5.73 15.46 3.61
CA THR A 82 4.37 14.87 3.67
C THR A 82 3.37 15.77 4.39
N LYS A 83 3.84 16.74 5.19
CA LYS A 83 3.03 17.69 5.96
C LYS A 83 2.84 19.04 5.24
N SER A 84 3.28 19.14 3.98
CA SER A 84 3.16 20.37 3.20
C SER A 84 1.70 20.78 2.99
N ILE A 85 1.44 22.09 2.94
CA ILE A 85 0.13 22.62 2.55
C ILE A 85 -0.18 22.35 1.06
N ASP A 86 0.84 22.18 0.22
CA ASP A 86 0.72 21.87 -1.20
C ASP A 86 0.42 20.37 -1.40
N SER A 87 -0.78 20.07 -1.90
CA SER A 87 -1.23 18.70 -2.17
C SER A 87 -0.42 18.01 -3.26
N SER A 88 0.07 18.75 -4.26
CA SER A 88 0.93 18.20 -5.31
C SER A 88 2.26 17.75 -4.72
N LEU A 89 2.81 18.54 -3.80
CA LEU A 89 4.04 18.14 -3.11
C LEU A 89 3.81 16.92 -2.24
N ARG A 90 2.74 16.90 -1.41
CA ARG A 90 2.38 15.73 -0.61
C ARG A 90 2.24 14.47 -1.47
N LEU A 91 1.50 14.55 -2.57
CA LEU A 91 1.29 13.45 -3.52
C LEU A 91 2.61 12.87 -4.01
N ASN A 92 3.51 13.72 -4.51
CA ASN A 92 4.77 13.27 -5.08
C ASN A 92 5.73 12.69 -4.03
N VAL A 93 5.69 13.23 -2.81
CA VAL A 93 6.46 12.69 -1.68
C VAL A 93 5.96 11.30 -1.28
N VAL A 94 4.64 11.12 -1.13
CA VAL A 94 4.06 9.82 -0.78
C VAL A 94 4.32 8.79 -1.88
N TRP A 95 4.25 9.21 -3.15
CA TRP A 95 4.63 8.37 -4.28
C TRP A 95 6.11 7.97 -4.24
N SER A 96 7.01 8.90 -3.89
CA SER A 96 8.44 8.62 -3.70
C SER A 96 8.68 7.59 -2.59
N LEU A 97 8.05 7.79 -1.42
CA LEU A 97 8.11 6.86 -0.29
C LEU A 97 7.59 5.47 -0.70
N ARG A 98 6.48 5.41 -1.43
CA ARG A 98 5.90 4.14 -1.94
C ARG A 98 6.90 3.38 -2.80
N ASN A 99 7.58 4.07 -3.71
CA ASN A 99 8.55 3.45 -4.60
C ASN A 99 9.83 3.03 -3.87
N MET A 100 10.26 3.79 -2.84
CA MET A 100 11.39 3.36 -2.01
C MET A 100 11.12 2.03 -1.28
N ILE A 101 9.88 1.83 -0.82
CA ILE A 101 9.46 0.62 -0.09
C ILE A 101 9.18 -0.55 -1.02
N PHE A 102 8.87 -0.30 -2.28
CA PHE A 102 8.63 -1.35 -3.26
C PHE A 102 9.84 -2.29 -3.34
N LEU A 103 9.63 -3.59 -3.11
CA LEU A 103 10.70 -4.61 -3.06
C LEU A 103 11.84 -4.28 -2.06
N ALA A 104 11.59 -3.45 -1.05
CA ALA A 104 12.54 -3.21 0.02
C ALA A 104 12.54 -4.36 1.03
N ASP A 105 13.70 -4.68 1.58
CA ASP A 105 13.80 -5.61 2.70
C ASP A 105 13.21 -5.00 4.00
N LYS A 106 13.03 -5.85 5.01
CA LYS A 106 12.45 -5.44 6.29
C LYS A 106 13.22 -4.28 6.95
N MET A 107 14.55 -4.33 6.92
CA MET A 107 15.40 -3.32 7.55
C MET A 107 15.20 -1.94 6.91
N CYS A 108 15.10 -1.88 5.58
CA CYS A 108 14.78 -0.65 4.86
C CYS A 108 13.38 -0.14 5.20
N LYS A 109 12.39 -1.03 5.31
CA LYS A 109 11.02 -0.66 5.72
C LYS A 109 11.01 -0.08 7.14
N GLU A 110 11.70 -0.72 8.08
CA GLU A 110 11.82 -0.24 9.47
C GLU A 110 12.45 1.15 9.51
N ALA A 111 13.55 1.37 8.79
CA ALA A 111 14.22 2.68 8.73
C ALA A 111 13.29 3.80 8.25
N ILE A 112 12.47 3.52 7.22
CA ILE A 112 11.49 4.49 6.72
C ILE A 112 10.33 4.68 7.71
N PHE A 113 9.85 3.59 8.32
CA PHE A 113 8.73 3.63 9.25
C PHE A 113 9.08 4.36 10.56
N MET A 114 10.33 4.30 11.03
CA MET A 114 10.78 5.05 12.20
C MET A 114 10.61 6.56 12.04
N GLU A 115 10.90 7.09 10.84
CA GLU A 115 10.73 8.51 10.55
C GLU A 115 9.26 8.85 10.26
N LEU A 116 8.57 8.03 9.45
CA LEU A 116 7.21 8.31 9.01
C LEU A 116 6.16 8.12 10.11
N THR A 117 6.36 7.17 11.04
CA THR A 117 5.45 6.77 12.13
C THR A 117 4.06 6.27 11.68
N ALA A 118 3.37 5.52 12.55
CA ALA A 118 2.05 5.00 12.21
C ALA A 118 1.00 6.11 12.16
N SER A 119 1.11 7.08 13.08
CA SER A 119 0.25 8.28 13.10
C SER A 119 0.33 9.12 11.82
N SER A 120 1.52 9.35 11.25
CA SER A 120 1.59 10.14 10.00
C SER A 120 1.05 9.34 8.81
N VAL A 121 1.28 8.03 8.75
CA VAL A 121 0.64 7.16 7.74
C VAL A 121 -0.88 7.23 7.85
N ALA A 122 -1.45 7.11 9.05
CA ALA A 122 -2.88 7.21 9.28
C ALA A 122 -3.45 8.58 8.86
N THR A 123 -2.69 9.65 9.07
CA THR A 123 -3.04 11.00 8.62
C THR A 123 -3.08 11.08 7.10
N LEU A 124 -2.09 10.51 6.40
CA LEU A 124 -2.04 10.48 4.93
C LEU A 124 -3.15 9.63 4.30
N ILE A 125 -3.53 8.52 4.94
CA ILE A 125 -4.71 7.73 4.52
C ILE A 125 -6.00 8.56 4.60
N CYS A 126 -6.04 9.55 5.48
CA CYS A 126 -7.18 10.46 5.67
C CYS A 126 -6.96 11.85 5.04
N ASP A 127 -5.96 12.01 4.15
CA ASP A 127 -5.67 13.29 3.50
C ASP A 127 -6.90 13.85 2.78
N PRO A 128 -7.15 15.18 2.77
CA PRO A 128 -8.28 15.74 2.03
C PRO A 128 -8.24 15.45 0.51
N GLU A 129 -7.06 15.20 -0.06
CA GLU A 129 -6.88 14.97 -1.48
C GLU A 129 -6.93 13.46 -1.82
N PRO A 130 -7.91 13.00 -2.64
CA PRO A 130 -8.06 11.58 -2.99
C PRO A 130 -6.83 10.94 -3.62
N SER A 131 -6.08 11.70 -4.43
CA SER A 131 -4.84 11.19 -5.05
C SER A 131 -3.77 10.88 -4.00
N VAL A 132 -3.67 11.67 -2.92
CA VAL A 132 -2.77 11.40 -1.80
C VAL A 132 -3.24 10.18 -1.02
N GLN A 133 -4.55 10.04 -0.76
CA GLN A 133 -5.12 8.87 -0.10
C GLN A 133 -4.82 7.57 -0.86
N GLU A 134 -4.96 7.58 -2.19
CA GLU A 134 -4.63 6.42 -3.03
C GLU A 134 -3.17 6.01 -2.88
N GLN A 135 -2.24 6.97 -2.99
CA GLN A 135 -0.81 6.68 -2.85
C GLN A 135 -0.45 6.27 -1.42
N ALA A 136 -1.12 6.80 -0.40
CA ALA A 136 -0.92 6.43 1.00
C ALA A 136 -1.35 4.98 1.26
N LEU A 137 -2.48 4.53 0.70
CA LEU A 137 -2.89 3.13 0.81
C LEU A 137 -1.97 2.20 0.01
N ALA A 138 -1.49 2.65 -1.15
CA ALA A 138 -0.50 1.89 -1.91
C ALA A 138 0.85 1.79 -1.18
N LEU A 139 1.25 2.83 -0.44
CA LEU A 139 2.38 2.84 0.46
C LEU A 139 2.19 1.82 1.59
N VAL A 140 1.04 1.80 2.26
CA VAL A 140 0.72 0.80 3.29
C VAL A 140 0.77 -0.61 2.73
N ARG A 141 0.16 -0.84 1.56
CA ARG A 141 0.23 -2.15 0.88
C ARG A 141 1.67 -2.63 0.73
N ASN A 142 2.59 -1.74 0.34
CA ASN A 142 4.00 -2.08 0.21
C ASN A 142 4.68 -2.31 1.57
N PHE A 143 4.33 -1.56 2.62
CA PHE A 143 4.84 -1.81 3.97
C PHE A 143 4.50 -3.23 4.45
N VAL A 144 3.23 -3.63 4.30
CA VAL A 144 2.73 -4.93 4.77
C VAL A 144 2.98 -6.10 3.82
N ASP A 145 3.65 -5.86 2.69
CA ASP A 145 4.03 -6.89 1.73
C ASP A 145 5.27 -7.67 2.19
N GLY A 146 5.39 -8.95 1.85
CA GLY A 146 6.57 -9.77 2.15
C GLY A 146 6.40 -10.69 3.36
N CYS A 147 7.37 -10.70 4.27
CA CYS A 147 7.38 -11.63 5.40
C CYS A 147 6.35 -11.26 6.48
N MET A 148 6.05 -12.21 7.37
CA MET A 148 5.05 -12.03 8.43
C MET A 148 5.33 -10.81 9.31
N ASP A 149 6.58 -10.52 9.63
CA ASP A 149 6.97 -9.35 10.43
C ASP A 149 6.61 -8.02 9.75
N CYS A 150 6.51 -7.98 8.41
CA CYS A 150 6.09 -6.77 7.71
C CYS A 150 4.61 -6.44 7.98
N VAL A 151 3.79 -7.45 8.32
CA VAL A 151 2.37 -7.22 8.64
C VAL A 151 2.22 -6.39 9.92
N GLU A 152 3.17 -6.49 10.85
CA GLU A 152 3.17 -5.75 12.14
C GLU A 152 3.12 -4.23 11.95
N PHE A 153 3.60 -3.69 10.82
CA PHE A 153 3.48 -2.26 10.52
C PHE A 153 2.02 -1.77 10.53
N ALA A 154 1.05 -2.59 10.13
CA ALA A 154 -0.37 -2.23 10.19
C ALA A 154 -0.92 -2.16 11.63
N PHE A 155 -0.25 -2.82 12.57
CA PHE A 155 -0.66 -2.95 13.98
C PHE A 155 0.11 -2.02 14.91
N ALA A 156 1.07 -1.24 14.39
CA ALA A 156 1.77 -0.20 15.13
C ALA A 156 0.78 0.83 15.73
N GLU A 157 1.15 1.39 16.88
CA GLU A 157 0.35 2.37 17.63
C GLU A 157 -1.11 1.91 17.83
N ASN A 158 -1.28 0.68 18.35
CA ASN A 158 -2.58 0.04 18.60
C ASN A 158 -3.45 -0.12 17.35
N GLY A 159 -2.85 -0.33 16.17
CA GLY A 159 -3.59 -0.60 14.93
C GLY A 159 -4.20 0.64 14.27
N ILE A 160 -3.67 1.84 14.54
CA ILE A 160 -4.19 3.09 13.95
C ILE A 160 -4.20 3.08 12.41
N ILE A 161 -3.23 2.41 11.79
CA ILE A 161 -3.17 2.22 10.33
C ILE A 161 -4.29 1.29 9.88
N LEU A 162 -4.44 0.13 10.51
CA LEU A 162 -5.50 -0.83 10.19
C LEU A 162 -6.89 -0.19 10.28
N ASP A 163 -7.12 0.59 11.34
CA ASP A 163 -8.36 1.33 11.53
C ASP A 163 -8.59 2.38 10.43
N ALA A 164 -7.55 3.11 10.03
CA ALA A 164 -7.63 4.08 8.94
C ALA A 164 -7.96 3.40 7.59
N VAL A 165 -7.31 2.28 7.28
CA VAL A 165 -7.62 1.45 6.10
C VAL A 165 -9.08 0.99 6.13
N GLY A 166 -9.54 0.44 7.27
CA GLY A 166 -10.91 -0.02 7.43
C GLY A 166 -11.95 1.09 7.24
N ARG A 167 -11.67 2.31 7.73
CA ARG A 167 -12.53 3.48 7.49
C ARG A 167 -12.62 3.82 6.00
N GLN A 168 -11.51 3.82 5.27
CA GLN A 168 -11.53 4.12 3.83
C GLN A 168 -12.28 3.06 3.04
N LEU A 169 -12.11 1.78 3.36
CA LEU A 169 -12.86 0.68 2.73
C LEU A 169 -14.36 0.74 2.96
N LYS A 170 -14.84 1.40 4.02
CA LYS A 170 -16.27 1.57 4.31
C LYS A 170 -16.86 2.85 3.73
N LYS A 171 -16.07 3.94 3.62
CA LYS A 171 -16.60 5.29 3.37
C LYS A 171 -16.16 5.91 2.04
N SER A 172 -15.07 5.47 1.45
CA SER A 172 -14.54 6.12 0.25
C SER A 172 -15.44 5.86 -0.96
N PRO A 173 -15.80 6.88 -1.76
CA PRO A 173 -16.52 6.69 -3.01
C PRO A 173 -15.58 6.37 -4.19
N ARG A 174 -14.26 6.43 -3.99
CA ARG A 174 -13.26 6.29 -5.06
C ARG A 174 -12.75 4.86 -5.14
N ILE A 175 -12.94 4.24 -6.31
CA ILE A 175 -12.60 2.84 -6.51
C ILE A 175 -11.09 2.59 -6.43
N GLU A 176 -10.28 3.54 -6.87
CA GLU A 176 -8.82 3.47 -6.87
C GLU A 176 -8.29 3.34 -5.43
N ILE A 177 -8.86 4.12 -4.52
CA ILE A 177 -8.55 4.09 -3.08
C ILE A 177 -8.94 2.73 -2.49
N ILE A 178 -10.16 2.27 -2.77
CA ILE A 178 -10.65 0.98 -2.27
C ILE A 178 -9.76 -0.16 -2.76
N ILE A 179 -9.35 -0.15 -4.04
CA ILE A 179 -8.48 -1.18 -4.61
C ILE A 179 -7.17 -1.28 -3.81
N GLN A 180 -6.50 -0.16 -3.54
CA GLN A 180 -5.25 -0.18 -2.77
C GLN A 180 -5.48 -0.72 -1.35
N GLY A 181 -6.55 -0.25 -0.68
CA GLY A 181 -6.92 -0.73 0.65
C GLY A 181 -7.22 -2.23 0.69
N MET A 182 -7.93 -2.77 -0.31
CA MET A 182 -8.27 -4.19 -0.39
C MET A 182 -7.03 -5.07 -0.57
N TYR A 183 -6.06 -4.64 -1.38
CA TYR A 183 -4.79 -5.35 -1.48
C TYR A 183 -3.95 -5.24 -0.20
N ALA A 184 -3.96 -4.10 0.50
CA ALA A 184 -3.32 -3.99 1.82
C ALA A 184 -3.93 -4.96 2.84
N VAL A 185 -5.27 -5.04 2.90
CA VAL A 185 -5.98 -6.00 3.75
C VAL A 185 -5.68 -7.45 3.35
N SER A 186 -5.57 -7.74 2.06
CA SER A 186 -5.15 -9.06 1.57
C SER A 186 -3.76 -9.44 2.09
N ASN A 187 -2.80 -8.53 2.02
CA ASN A 187 -1.45 -8.74 2.55
C ASN A 187 -1.47 -8.95 4.07
N ILE A 188 -2.23 -8.15 4.81
CA ILE A 188 -2.39 -8.33 6.26
C ILE A 188 -3.01 -9.69 6.60
N ALA A 189 -4.01 -10.14 5.85
CA ALA A 189 -4.65 -11.43 6.02
C ALA A 189 -3.71 -12.63 5.77
N SER A 190 -2.55 -12.42 5.15
CA SER A 190 -1.52 -13.47 4.99
C SER A 190 -0.72 -13.76 6.27
N GLY A 191 -0.85 -12.91 7.29
CA GLY A 191 -0.13 -13.02 8.56
C GLY A 191 -0.57 -14.19 9.46
N ASN A 192 -0.20 -14.10 10.74
CA ASN A 192 -0.56 -15.10 11.75
C ASN A 192 -2.06 -15.06 12.13
N GLU A 193 -2.45 -15.89 13.09
CA GLU A 193 -3.83 -16.00 13.56
C GLU A 193 -4.37 -14.69 14.14
N PHE A 194 -3.55 -13.92 14.86
CA PHE A 194 -3.92 -12.61 15.40
C PHE A 194 -4.28 -11.62 14.29
N HIS A 195 -3.45 -11.54 13.24
CA HIS A 195 -3.72 -10.67 12.09
C HIS A 195 -5.01 -11.06 11.37
N LYS A 196 -5.24 -12.36 11.17
CA LYS A 196 -6.45 -12.85 10.49
C LYS A 196 -7.71 -12.57 11.29
N GLU A 197 -7.68 -12.71 12.61
CA GLU A 197 -8.83 -12.41 13.45
C GLU A 197 -9.14 -10.91 13.47
N ALA A 198 -8.11 -10.04 13.46
CA ALA A 198 -8.31 -8.60 13.30
C ALA A 198 -9.01 -8.25 11.97
N ILE A 199 -8.62 -8.90 10.86
CA ILE A 199 -9.33 -8.75 9.57
C ILE A 199 -10.78 -9.28 9.66
N MET A 200 -11.02 -10.40 10.34
CA MET A 200 -12.38 -10.91 10.55
C MET A 200 -13.25 -9.93 11.36
N GLN A 201 -12.68 -9.26 12.36
CA GLN A 201 -13.36 -8.23 13.14
C GLN A 201 -13.65 -6.97 12.31
N MET A 202 -12.73 -6.60 11.41
CA MET A 202 -12.94 -5.49 10.47
C MET A 202 -14.09 -5.78 9.49
N ILE A 203 -14.15 -7.01 8.95
CA ILE A 203 -15.20 -7.44 8.01
C ILE A 203 -16.55 -7.58 8.72
N PHE A 204 -16.56 -8.11 9.94
CA PHE A 204 -17.76 -8.39 10.72
C PHE A 204 -17.70 -7.71 12.09
N PRO A 205 -17.86 -6.38 12.14
CA PRO A 205 -17.84 -5.63 13.40
C PRO A 205 -19.08 -5.98 14.24
N GLN A 206 -18.90 -6.17 15.55
CA GLN A 206 -19.95 -6.60 16.48
C GLN A 206 -21.14 -5.62 16.57
N ALA A 207 -20.93 -4.35 16.22
CA ALA A 207 -21.91 -3.27 16.38
C ALA A 207 -22.82 -3.04 15.15
N GLU A 208 -22.54 -3.64 14.00
CA GLU A 208 -23.34 -3.43 12.78
C GLU A 208 -24.35 -4.58 12.61
N SER A 209 -25.61 -4.28 12.88
CA SER A 209 -26.75 -5.18 12.65
C SER A 209 -27.10 -5.21 11.16
N GLY A 210 -26.27 -5.87 10.36
CA GLY A 210 -26.52 -6.01 8.92
C GLY A 210 -25.73 -7.15 8.30
N PRO A 211 -26.30 -7.91 7.35
CA PRO A 211 -25.62 -9.03 6.70
C PRO A 211 -24.54 -8.59 5.69
N GLN A 212 -24.39 -7.29 5.43
CA GLN A 212 -23.63 -6.79 4.28
C GLN A 212 -22.33 -6.10 4.73
N SER A 213 -21.26 -6.89 4.81
CA SER A 213 -19.89 -6.36 4.98
C SER A 213 -19.38 -5.70 3.69
N PHE A 214 -18.36 -4.84 3.79
CA PHE A 214 -17.68 -4.29 2.61
C PHE A 214 -17.16 -5.41 1.68
N LEU A 215 -16.74 -6.54 2.26
CA LEU A 215 -16.27 -7.70 1.50
C LEU A 215 -17.40 -8.30 0.65
N SER A 216 -18.60 -8.43 1.21
CA SER A 216 -19.81 -8.86 0.48
C SER A 216 -20.12 -7.95 -0.72
N GLN A 217 -19.99 -6.63 -0.54
CA GLN A 217 -20.17 -5.65 -1.61
C GLN A 217 -19.11 -5.81 -2.70
N TYR A 218 -17.83 -5.94 -2.34
CA TYR A 218 -16.74 -5.96 -3.31
C TYR A 218 -16.61 -7.27 -4.09
N LEU A 219 -17.04 -8.41 -3.54
CA LEU A 219 -17.18 -9.67 -4.29
C LEU A 219 -18.20 -9.54 -5.45
N GLN A 220 -19.15 -8.61 -5.35
CA GLN A 220 -20.20 -8.35 -6.35
C GLN A 220 -19.91 -7.13 -7.23
N SER A 221 -18.74 -6.51 -7.08
CA SER A 221 -18.37 -5.32 -7.85
C SER A 221 -18.29 -5.62 -9.36
N ASN A 222 -18.62 -4.64 -10.20
CA ASN A 222 -18.38 -4.74 -11.64
C ASN A 222 -16.88 -4.69 -11.98
N ASP A 223 -16.04 -4.14 -11.10
CA ASP A 223 -14.59 -4.08 -11.27
C ASP A 223 -13.92 -5.39 -10.84
N SER A 224 -13.21 -6.03 -11.76
CA SER A 224 -12.55 -7.32 -11.50
C SER A 224 -11.41 -7.23 -10.49
N ARG A 225 -10.76 -6.08 -10.31
CA ARG A 225 -9.67 -5.89 -9.33
C ARG A 225 -10.23 -5.92 -7.91
N LEU A 226 -11.39 -5.32 -7.69
CA LEU A 226 -12.11 -5.43 -6.41
C LEU A 226 -12.54 -6.86 -6.13
N ARG A 227 -13.13 -7.56 -7.12
CA ARG A 227 -13.48 -8.98 -6.96
C ARG A 227 -12.27 -9.87 -6.69
N THR A 228 -11.15 -9.59 -7.38
CA THR A 228 -9.88 -10.33 -7.26
C THR A 228 -9.30 -10.19 -5.85
N SER A 229 -9.17 -8.95 -5.37
CA SER A 229 -8.64 -8.65 -4.03
C SER A 229 -9.57 -9.19 -2.93
N ALA A 230 -10.89 -9.10 -3.10
CA ALA A 230 -11.86 -9.68 -2.18
C ALA A 230 -11.74 -11.22 -2.10
N ALA A 231 -11.64 -11.90 -3.24
CA ALA A 231 -11.41 -13.35 -3.25
C ALA A 231 -10.06 -13.73 -2.63
N TRP A 232 -9.03 -12.90 -2.83
CA TRP A 232 -7.71 -13.14 -2.23
C TRP A 232 -7.71 -13.01 -0.71
N ILE A 233 -8.44 -12.03 -0.16
CA ILE A 233 -8.65 -11.93 1.30
C ILE A 233 -9.23 -13.25 1.83
N ILE A 234 -10.24 -13.80 1.16
CA ILE A 234 -10.84 -15.07 1.57
C ILE A 234 -9.81 -16.21 1.50
N VAL A 235 -9.05 -16.35 0.41
CA VAL A 235 -7.97 -17.34 0.29
C VAL A 235 -6.99 -17.27 1.49
N ASN A 236 -6.58 -16.08 1.89
CA ASN A 236 -5.62 -15.90 2.98
C ASN A 236 -6.24 -16.23 4.35
N LEU A 237 -7.50 -15.84 4.55
CA LEU A 237 -8.28 -16.17 5.76
C LEU A 237 -8.59 -17.67 5.85
N THR A 238 -8.78 -18.38 4.74
CA THR A 238 -9.12 -19.82 4.74
C THR A 238 -7.91 -20.74 4.55
N ALA A 239 -6.69 -20.21 4.59
CA ALA A 239 -5.47 -20.99 4.45
C ALA A 239 -5.42 -22.19 5.44
N PRO A 240 -5.33 -23.45 4.97
CA PRO A 240 -5.51 -24.64 5.82
C PRO A 240 -4.51 -24.80 6.95
N ALA A 241 -3.30 -24.26 6.80
CA ALA A 241 -2.25 -24.30 7.83
C ALA A 241 -2.54 -23.38 9.03
N SER A 242 -3.59 -22.56 8.99
CA SER A 242 -3.92 -21.59 10.04
C SER A 242 -4.81 -22.22 11.12
N PRO A 243 -4.43 -22.17 12.41
CA PRO A 243 -5.18 -22.83 13.49
C PRO A 243 -6.68 -22.48 13.58
N GLY A 244 -7.07 -21.23 13.33
CA GLY A 244 -8.47 -20.80 13.38
C GLY A 244 -9.22 -20.86 12.04
N ALA A 245 -8.67 -21.51 11.01
CA ALA A 245 -9.29 -21.56 9.68
C ALA A 245 -10.73 -22.08 9.71
N PHE A 246 -11.00 -23.16 10.45
CA PHE A 246 -12.34 -23.74 10.56
C PHE A 246 -13.38 -22.73 11.10
N GLY A 247 -13.05 -22.04 12.20
CA GLY A 247 -13.94 -21.03 12.80
C GLY A 247 -14.20 -19.85 11.87
N ARG A 248 -13.16 -19.40 11.15
CA ARG A 248 -13.32 -18.33 10.14
C ARG A 248 -14.18 -18.79 8.97
N ILE A 249 -13.99 -20.01 8.46
CA ILE A 249 -14.82 -20.58 7.39
C ILE A 249 -16.29 -20.65 7.81
N ALA A 250 -16.58 -21.13 9.02
CA ALA A 250 -17.94 -21.18 9.55
C ALA A 250 -18.56 -19.78 9.61
N LYS A 251 -17.82 -18.76 10.08
CA LYS A 251 -18.28 -17.37 10.10
C LYS A 251 -18.52 -16.83 8.68
N LEU A 252 -17.59 -17.02 7.75
CA LEU A 252 -17.76 -16.64 6.33
C LEU A 252 -18.98 -17.31 5.69
N ARG A 253 -19.28 -18.56 6.06
CA ARG A 253 -20.46 -19.31 5.60
C ARG A 253 -21.75 -18.71 6.16
N ASN A 254 -21.79 -18.41 7.45
CA ASN A 254 -22.96 -17.80 8.11
C ASN A 254 -23.35 -16.45 7.52
N PHE A 255 -22.37 -15.66 7.07
CA PHE A 255 -22.60 -14.39 6.37
C PHE A 255 -22.75 -14.54 4.84
N GLY A 256 -22.86 -15.77 4.33
CA GLY A 256 -23.13 -16.05 2.92
C GLY A 256 -21.97 -15.83 1.95
N LEU A 257 -20.77 -15.47 2.43
CA LEU A 257 -19.60 -15.18 1.57
C LEU A 257 -19.09 -16.43 0.84
N VAL A 258 -19.20 -17.62 1.47
CA VAL A 258 -18.87 -18.90 0.82
C VAL A 258 -19.76 -19.14 -0.41
N ALA A 259 -21.05 -18.82 -0.33
CA ALA A 259 -21.95 -18.96 -1.47
C ALA A 259 -21.61 -17.97 -2.61
N GLN A 260 -21.13 -16.77 -2.29
CA GLN A 260 -20.64 -15.81 -3.30
C GLN A 260 -19.39 -16.35 -4.00
N ILE A 261 -18.43 -16.86 -3.23
CA ILE A 261 -17.20 -17.47 -3.77
C ILE A 261 -17.50 -18.68 -4.66
N LYS A 262 -18.50 -19.51 -4.31
CA LYS A 262 -18.99 -20.59 -5.19
C LYS A 262 -19.42 -20.06 -6.56
N ARG A 263 -20.15 -18.95 -6.62
CA ARG A 263 -20.54 -18.31 -7.90
C ARG A 263 -19.34 -17.77 -8.68
N MET A 264 -18.37 -17.19 -7.98
CA MET A 264 -17.15 -16.62 -8.57
C MET A 264 -16.21 -17.66 -9.20
N ALA A 265 -16.40 -18.96 -8.94
CA ALA A 265 -15.67 -20.02 -9.66
C ALA A 265 -15.95 -20.06 -11.17
N SER A 266 -16.98 -19.32 -11.61
CA SER A 266 -17.34 -19.11 -13.02
C SER A 266 -17.18 -17.65 -13.47
N ASP A 267 -16.47 -16.80 -12.70
CA ASP A 267 -16.27 -15.38 -13.04
C ASP A 267 -15.61 -15.22 -14.43
N PRO A 268 -15.99 -14.22 -15.24
CA PRO A 268 -15.34 -13.96 -16.52
C PRO A 268 -13.86 -13.59 -16.37
N CYS A 269 -13.46 -12.97 -15.25
CA CYS A 269 -12.08 -12.65 -14.98
C CYS A 269 -11.31 -13.88 -14.48
N MET A 270 -10.22 -14.22 -15.17
CA MET A 270 -9.39 -15.39 -14.86
C MET A 270 -8.75 -15.30 -13.47
N ASP A 271 -8.31 -14.11 -13.06
CA ASP A 271 -7.73 -13.87 -11.74
C ASP A 271 -8.71 -14.13 -10.60
N VAL A 272 -9.96 -13.71 -10.78
CA VAL A 272 -11.06 -13.94 -9.84
C VAL A 272 -11.37 -15.43 -9.77
N LYS A 273 -11.55 -16.05 -10.94
CA LYS A 273 -11.84 -17.48 -11.08
C LYS A 273 -10.79 -18.36 -10.40
N LEU A 274 -9.51 -18.06 -10.61
CA LEU A 274 -8.40 -18.78 -9.99
C LEU A 274 -8.49 -18.69 -8.46
N ARG A 275 -8.59 -17.48 -7.91
CA ARG A 275 -8.65 -17.27 -6.45
C ARG A 275 -9.90 -17.89 -5.82
N ALA A 276 -11.05 -17.77 -6.47
CA ALA A 276 -12.28 -18.40 -6.02
C ALA A 276 -12.14 -19.92 -5.93
N ARG A 277 -11.54 -20.57 -6.95
CA ARG A 277 -11.28 -22.01 -6.93
C ARG A 277 -10.29 -22.43 -5.83
N VAL A 278 -9.25 -21.64 -5.60
CA VAL A 278 -8.31 -21.88 -4.48
C VAL A 278 -9.05 -21.80 -3.15
N ALA A 279 -9.83 -20.74 -2.90
CA ALA A 279 -10.62 -20.60 -1.68
C ALA A 279 -11.59 -21.78 -1.50
N LEU A 280 -12.28 -22.22 -2.56
CA LEU A 280 -13.17 -23.38 -2.49
C LEU A 280 -12.42 -24.67 -2.15
N GLY A 281 -11.26 -24.92 -2.77
CA GLY A 281 -10.44 -26.09 -2.44
C GLY A 281 -10.02 -26.11 -0.97
N GLN A 282 -9.65 -24.95 -0.43
CA GLN A 282 -9.36 -24.80 1.00
C GLN A 282 -10.59 -25.05 1.87
N ILE A 283 -11.74 -24.46 1.54
CA ILE A 283 -12.99 -24.63 2.30
C ILE A 283 -13.43 -26.10 2.33
N ILE A 284 -13.37 -26.80 1.19
CA ILE A 284 -13.77 -28.21 1.07
C ILE A 284 -12.85 -29.11 1.92
N SER A 285 -11.56 -28.76 2.06
CA SER A 285 -10.62 -29.52 2.89
C SER A 285 -11.00 -29.59 4.38
N PHE A 286 -11.88 -28.68 4.84
CA PHE A 286 -12.43 -28.68 6.20
C PHE A 286 -13.82 -29.34 6.33
N GLY A 287 -14.32 -29.96 5.25
CA GLY A 287 -15.62 -30.61 5.20
C GLY A 287 -16.73 -29.70 4.63
N ASP A 288 -17.48 -30.25 3.67
CA ASP A 288 -18.77 -29.70 3.24
C ASP A 288 -19.84 -30.18 4.23
N SER A 289 -20.15 -29.34 5.23
CA SER A 289 -21.35 -29.48 6.04
C SER A 289 -22.10 -28.15 6.14
#